data_AF-A0A6M0GEM1-F1
#
_entry.id   AF-A0A6M0GEM1-F1
#
_cell.length_a   1.000
_cell.length_b   1.000
_cell.length_c   1.000
_cell.angle_alpha   90.00
_cell.angle_beta   90.00
_cell.angle_gamma   90.00
#
_symmetry.space_group_name_H-M   'P 1'
#
loop_
_entity.id
_entity.type
_entity.pdbx_description
1 polymer ?
#
loop_
_entity_poly.entity_id
_entity_poly.type
_entity_poly.pdbx_seq_one_letter_code
_entity_poly.pdbx_strand_id
1 'polypeptide(L)'
;MVLYSPIDPSTHSPILNDNSPKWDAPNLWLLNPNGINFDPDASLDVRGSFVASTTDEISLGPNGVFSATNPQDSQLLNVQPGVLFDNNRAADYGEIQSFADLGVPAGQTLSLQGGTVEVRGSLTATGGRVEVLGDRVGLFEDGKIDVSGETGGGRVFFGGDYQGQGEIPRASRTYISPNARINADALTNGDGGRVIVWSDEITRFYGEISARGGSASGDGGFVEVSGKEQLIFEGQVDTGSDTGNLGTLLLDPVNIEIRSSNGDGDDNGGNANAFGNT
;
A
#
# COMPACT_ATOMS: atom_id res chain seq x y z
N MET A 1 -5.71 13.42 14.39
CA MET A 1 -5.17 14.79 14.21
C MET A 1 -4.40 14.83 12.89
N VAL A 2 -4.51 15.90 12.10
CA VAL A 2 -3.82 16.06 10.80
C VAL A 2 -2.49 16.76 11.02
N LEU A 3 -1.39 16.13 10.62
CA LEU A 3 -0.09 16.76 10.52
C LEU A 3 0.16 17.19 9.09
N TYR A 4 0.28 18.51 8.92
CA TYR A 4 0.74 19.12 7.68
C TYR A 4 2.23 19.44 7.84
N SER A 5 3.08 19.08 6.88
CA SER A 5 4.45 19.60 6.80
C SER A 5 4.54 20.67 5.72
N PRO A 6 4.30 21.96 6.05
CA PRO A 6 4.61 23.05 5.15
C PRO A 6 6.11 23.36 5.24
N ILE A 7 6.80 23.41 4.09
CA ILE A 7 8.09 24.12 4.01
C ILE A 7 7.73 25.62 3.91
N ASP A 8 8.16 26.41 4.90
CA ASP A 8 7.78 27.82 5.12
C ASP A 8 7.97 28.71 3.85
N PRO A 9 6.90 29.37 3.35
CA PRO A 9 6.96 30.22 2.16
C PRO A 9 7.27 31.71 2.42
N SER A 10 7.69 32.14 3.62
CA SER A 10 7.60 33.56 4.00
C SER A 10 8.81 34.48 3.77
N THR A 11 9.86 34.10 3.03
CA THR A 11 10.94 35.06 2.68
C THR A 11 11.39 35.01 1.22
N HIS A 12 10.69 35.69 0.30
CA HIS A 12 11.26 36.69 -0.64
C HIS A 12 10.23 37.17 -1.69
N SER A 13 10.19 38.48 -1.91
CA SER A 13 9.49 39.16 -3.01
C SER A 13 10.29 39.04 -4.34
N PRO A 14 9.65 39.23 -5.51
CA PRO A 14 10.01 38.54 -6.74
C PRO A 14 10.89 39.39 -7.66
N ILE A 15 12.04 38.88 -8.13
CA ILE A 15 12.58 39.13 -9.48
C ILE A 15 13.59 38.01 -9.84
N LEU A 16 13.56 37.59 -11.10
CA LEU A 16 14.59 36.92 -11.90
C LEU A 16 14.58 35.38 -11.93
N ASN A 17 14.15 34.86 -13.09
CA ASN A 17 14.66 33.67 -13.78
C ASN A 17 15.60 32.78 -12.96
N ASP A 18 15.05 31.93 -12.09
CA ASP A 18 15.83 31.03 -11.26
C ASP A 18 15.53 29.59 -11.63
N ASN A 19 16.59 28.83 -11.92
CA ASN A 19 16.61 27.38 -11.95
C ASN A 19 16.52 26.83 -10.51
N SER A 20 15.57 27.34 -9.72
CA SER A 20 15.39 26.95 -8.33
C SER A 20 15.09 25.45 -8.26
N PRO A 21 15.55 24.74 -7.22
CA PRO A 21 15.15 23.35 -7.01
C PRO A 21 13.62 23.28 -6.98
N LYS A 22 13.04 22.38 -7.80
CA LYS A 22 11.64 21.99 -7.66
C LYS A 22 11.46 21.53 -6.21
N TRP A 23 10.76 22.32 -5.41
CA TRP A 23 10.47 21.99 -4.03
C TRP A 23 9.65 20.70 -3.97
N ASP A 24 9.97 19.83 -3.00
CA ASP A 24 9.15 18.65 -2.73
C ASP A 24 7.77 19.11 -2.25
N ALA A 25 6.72 18.53 -2.84
CA ALA A 25 5.35 18.87 -2.50
C ALA A 25 5.02 18.41 -1.06
N PRO A 26 4.14 19.14 -0.33
CA PRO A 26 3.83 18.82 1.06
C PRO A 26 3.16 17.45 1.18
N ASN A 27 3.68 16.64 2.09
CA ASN A 27 3.10 15.36 2.48
C ASN A 27 2.07 15.57 3.60
N LEU A 28 1.09 14.67 3.69
CA LEU A 28 0.04 14.66 4.70
C LEU A 28 0.14 13.38 5.54
N TRP A 29 0.17 13.54 6.87
CA TRP A 29 0.06 12.42 7.81
C TRP A 29 -1.22 12.57 8.64
N LEU A 30 -2.06 11.53 8.65
CA LEU A 30 -3.28 11.42 9.45
C LEU A 30 -3.07 10.36 10.53
N LEU A 31 -3.08 10.77 11.81
CA LEU A 31 -2.93 9.85 12.93
C LEU A 31 -4.19 9.80 13.79
N ASN A 32 -4.73 8.60 13.99
CA ASN A 32 -5.83 8.36 14.92
C ASN A 32 -5.82 6.94 15.51
N PRO A 33 -5.31 6.76 16.75
CA PRO A 33 -5.25 5.45 17.40
C PRO A 33 -6.59 4.75 17.58
N ASN A 34 -7.68 5.52 17.62
CA ASN A 34 -9.03 4.97 17.76
C ASN A 34 -9.58 4.35 16.45
N GLY A 35 -8.83 4.45 15.35
CA GLY A 35 -9.25 3.99 14.02
C GLY A 35 -9.55 5.13 13.05
N ILE A 36 -9.59 4.79 11.76
CA ILE A 36 -9.85 5.73 10.67
C ILE A 36 -10.85 5.08 9.72
N ASN A 37 -11.93 5.78 9.42
CA ASN A 37 -12.89 5.35 8.39
C ASN A 37 -12.89 6.39 7.26
N PHE A 38 -12.59 5.96 6.04
CA PHE A 38 -12.77 6.73 4.82
C PHE A 38 -14.06 6.28 4.15
N ASP A 39 -15.14 7.00 4.42
CA ASP A 39 -16.45 6.78 3.80
C ASP A 39 -16.39 6.92 2.27
N PRO A 40 -17.35 6.35 1.50
CA PRO A 40 -17.31 6.37 0.03
C PRO A 40 -17.12 7.76 -0.60
N ASP A 41 -17.61 8.82 0.05
CA ASP A 41 -17.52 10.21 -0.42
C ASP A 41 -16.24 10.94 0.03
N ALA A 42 -15.36 10.28 0.79
CA ALA A 42 -14.13 10.91 1.26
C ALA A 42 -13.19 11.19 0.09
N SER A 43 -12.73 12.43 -0.03
CA SER A 43 -11.78 12.85 -1.07
C SER A 43 -10.44 13.24 -0.46
N LEU A 44 -9.35 12.82 -1.09
CA LEU A 44 -8.00 13.21 -0.72
C LEU A 44 -7.48 14.28 -1.70
N ASP A 45 -7.29 15.50 -1.22
CA ASP A 45 -6.64 16.58 -1.98
C ASP A 45 -5.26 16.88 -1.36
N VAL A 46 -4.24 16.22 -1.91
CA VAL A 46 -2.85 16.37 -1.46
C VAL A 46 -1.92 16.59 -2.65
N ARG A 47 -0.83 17.31 -2.40
CA ARG A 47 0.18 17.62 -3.43
C ARG A 47 1.38 16.66 -3.39
N GLY A 48 1.61 16.00 -2.26
CA GLY A 48 2.66 15.02 -2.02
C GLY A 48 2.12 13.66 -1.61
N SER A 49 2.91 12.94 -0.82
CA SER A 49 2.54 11.63 -0.26
C SER A 49 1.51 11.75 0.87
N PHE A 50 0.75 10.68 1.07
CA PHE A 50 -0.24 10.54 2.14
C PHE A 50 0.06 9.32 3.00
N VAL A 51 0.03 9.49 4.32
CA VAL A 51 0.11 8.39 5.27
C VAL A 51 -1.03 8.49 6.26
N ALA A 52 -1.84 7.45 6.38
CA ALA A 52 -2.83 7.31 7.45
C ALA A 52 -2.36 6.21 8.41
N SER A 53 -2.34 6.49 9.71
CA SER A 53 -1.90 5.54 10.71
C SER A 53 -2.76 5.56 11.97
N THR A 54 -2.92 4.38 12.59
CA THR A 54 -3.54 4.22 13.91
C THR A 54 -2.51 3.91 15.01
N THR A 55 -1.22 4.16 14.75
CA THR A 55 -0.21 4.17 15.81
C THR A 55 -0.43 5.34 16.78
N ASP A 56 -0.02 5.14 18.02
CA ASP A 56 -0.03 6.18 19.06
C ASP A 56 0.98 7.29 18.75
N GLU A 57 2.12 6.96 18.14
CA GLU A 57 3.24 7.88 17.96
C GLU A 57 3.98 7.67 16.63
N ILE A 58 4.51 8.78 16.10
CA ILE A 58 5.49 8.75 15.01
C ILE A 58 6.76 9.45 15.46
N SER A 59 7.91 8.87 15.14
CA SER A 59 9.20 9.52 15.34
C SER A 59 9.50 10.40 14.13
N LEU A 60 9.87 11.66 14.37
CA LEU A 60 10.23 12.68 13.39
C LEU A 60 11.75 12.91 13.42
N GLY A 61 12.53 11.87 13.08
CA GLY A 61 13.99 11.83 13.22
C GLY A 61 14.48 11.39 14.60
N PRO A 62 15.80 11.46 14.87
CA PRO A 62 16.41 10.83 16.05
C PRO A 62 15.95 11.40 17.41
N ASN A 63 15.41 12.62 17.43
CA ASN A 63 14.98 13.30 18.65
C ASN A 63 13.56 13.87 18.58
N GLY A 64 12.88 13.75 17.44
CA GLY A 64 11.52 14.28 17.26
C GLY A 64 10.51 13.17 17.49
N VAL A 65 9.46 13.43 18.24
CA VAL A 65 8.32 12.52 18.40
C VAL A 65 7.05 13.33 18.34
N PHE A 66 6.08 12.83 17.59
CA PHE A 66 4.70 13.28 17.66
C PHE A 66 3.85 12.17 18.28
N SER A 67 3.11 12.53 19.33
CA SER A 67 2.20 11.63 20.03
C SER A 67 0.75 12.06 19.79
N ALA A 68 -0.07 11.16 19.23
CA ALA A 68 -1.49 11.41 19.01
C ALA A 68 -2.30 11.25 20.31
N THR A 69 -1.81 10.45 21.25
CA THR A 69 -2.44 10.22 22.56
C THR A 69 -2.02 11.24 23.60
N ASN A 70 -0.85 11.88 23.44
CA ASN A 70 -0.40 12.97 24.30
C ASN A 70 0.18 14.18 23.50
N PRO A 71 -0.67 14.95 22.79
CA PRO A 71 -0.21 15.96 21.85
C PRO A 71 0.60 17.11 22.47
N GLN A 72 0.41 17.38 23.76
CA GLN A 72 1.07 18.49 24.46
C GLN A 72 2.56 18.21 24.73
N ASP A 73 2.96 16.92 24.74
CA ASP A 73 4.35 16.50 24.96
C ASP A 73 5.09 16.20 23.65
N SER A 74 4.47 16.48 22.50
CA SER A 74 5.09 16.31 21.18
C SER A 74 6.27 17.26 20.97
N GLN A 75 7.40 16.73 20.51
CA GLN A 75 8.60 17.50 20.16
C GLN A 75 8.73 17.54 18.63
N LEU A 76 8.27 18.64 18.02
CA LEU A 76 8.36 18.85 16.58
C LEU A 76 9.75 19.42 16.23
N LEU A 77 10.54 18.67 15.44
CA LEU A 77 11.87 19.10 15.02
C LEU A 77 11.82 19.96 13.75
N ASN A 78 12.55 21.08 13.75
CA ASN A 78 12.87 21.84 12.56
C ASN A 78 14.10 21.18 11.91
N VAL A 79 13.96 20.68 10.68
CA VAL A 79 14.97 20.12 9.75
C VAL A 79 14.84 18.61 9.44
N GLN A 80 14.53 18.35 8.16
CA GLN A 80 14.50 17.11 7.36
C GLN A 80 13.80 15.88 7.95
N PRO A 81 12.56 15.55 7.49
CA PRO A 81 11.81 14.43 8.04
C PRO A 81 12.29 13.09 7.44
N GLY A 82 12.86 12.25 8.30
CA GLY A 82 12.64 10.80 8.23
C GLY A 82 11.59 10.46 9.27
N VAL A 83 10.44 9.90 8.86
CA VAL A 83 9.41 9.44 9.79
C VAL A 83 9.64 7.95 10.06
N LEU A 84 9.77 7.56 11.33
CA LEU A 84 9.81 6.16 11.75
C LEU A 84 8.55 5.83 12.55
N PHE A 85 7.89 4.72 12.23
CA PHE A 85 6.74 4.20 12.94
C PHE A 85 7.21 3.09 13.88
N ASP A 86 6.88 3.16 15.18
CA ASP A 86 7.12 2.01 16.07
C ASP A 86 6.08 0.94 15.72
N ASN A 87 6.55 -0.15 15.13
CA ASN A 87 5.71 -1.15 14.46
C ASN A 87 5.49 -2.42 15.29
N ASN A 88 6.00 -2.46 16.53
CA ASN A 88 6.04 -3.67 17.35
C ASN A 88 4.70 -4.05 18.02
N ARG A 89 3.64 -3.25 17.82
CA ARG A 89 2.32 -3.47 18.46
C ARG A 89 1.14 -3.43 17.49
N ALA A 90 1.34 -3.76 16.22
CA ALA A 90 0.31 -3.66 15.18
C ALA A 90 -1.08 -4.17 15.63
N ALA A 91 -1.17 -5.34 16.28
CA ALA A 91 -2.45 -5.91 16.74
C ALA A 91 -3.23 -5.07 17.79
N ASP A 92 -2.59 -4.15 18.50
CA ASP A 92 -3.22 -3.26 19.47
C ASP A 92 -3.69 -1.93 18.86
N TYR A 93 -3.31 -1.66 17.60
CA TYR A 93 -3.67 -0.42 16.91
C TYR A 93 -5.08 -0.48 16.34
N GLY A 94 -5.70 0.70 16.22
CA GLY A 94 -7.05 0.84 15.68
C GLY A 94 -7.20 0.33 14.23
N GLU A 95 -8.43 0.11 13.83
CA GLU A 95 -8.78 -0.34 12.48
C GLU A 95 -8.77 0.83 11.48
N ILE A 96 -8.35 0.56 10.24
CA ILE A 96 -8.56 1.45 9.09
C ILE A 96 -9.54 0.78 8.12
N GLN A 97 -10.66 1.43 7.83
CA GLN A 97 -11.60 1.03 6.79
C GLN A 97 -11.61 2.07 5.67
N SER A 98 -11.42 1.65 4.42
CA SER A 98 -11.46 2.54 3.26
C SER A 98 -12.48 2.08 2.23
N PHE A 99 -13.59 2.80 2.16
CA PHE A 99 -14.61 2.67 1.12
C PHE A 99 -14.42 3.71 -0.01
N ALA A 100 -13.57 4.71 0.22
CA ALA A 100 -13.28 5.80 -0.70
C ALA A 100 -12.30 5.41 -1.83
N ASP A 101 -12.34 6.24 -2.89
CA ASP A 101 -11.27 6.34 -3.88
C ASP A 101 -10.23 7.38 -3.43
N LEU A 102 -9.13 6.90 -2.87
CA LEU A 102 -8.02 7.72 -2.39
C LEU A 102 -6.89 7.74 -3.42
N GLY A 103 -6.43 8.94 -3.80
CA GLY A 103 -5.37 9.11 -4.78
C GLY A 103 -4.31 10.11 -4.33
N VAL A 104 -3.05 9.83 -4.67
CA VAL A 104 -1.94 10.77 -4.56
C VAL A 104 -1.35 11.08 -5.93
N PRO A 105 -0.64 12.21 -6.10
CA PRO A 105 0.01 12.54 -7.37
C PRO A 105 1.02 11.48 -7.84
N ALA A 106 1.30 11.47 -9.14
CA ALA A 106 2.22 10.50 -9.74
C ALA A 106 3.61 10.49 -9.04
N GLY A 107 4.15 9.29 -8.84
CA GLY A 107 5.42 9.05 -8.15
C GLY A 107 5.39 9.21 -6.63
N GLN A 108 4.25 9.57 -6.03
CA GLN A 108 4.12 9.72 -4.57
C GLN A 108 3.73 8.40 -3.88
N THR A 109 3.73 8.42 -2.55
CA THR A 109 3.34 7.28 -1.69
C THR A 109 1.96 7.51 -1.08
N LEU A 110 1.13 6.47 -1.08
CA LEU A 110 -0.09 6.35 -0.28
C LEU A 110 0.07 5.17 0.67
N SER A 111 0.08 5.41 1.97
CA SER A 111 0.29 4.38 2.99
C SER A 111 -0.85 4.35 4.00
N LEU A 112 -1.47 3.19 4.20
CA LEU A 112 -2.46 2.94 5.25
C LEU A 112 -1.87 1.92 6.24
N GLN A 113 -1.74 2.31 7.50
CA GLN A 113 -1.07 1.52 8.53
C GLN A 113 -1.92 1.41 9.80
N GLY A 114 -2.45 0.24 10.13
CA GLY A 114 -3.21 0.05 11.35
C GLY A 114 -3.12 -1.35 11.93
N GLY A 115 -3.97 -1.69 12.90
CA GLY A 115 -4.00 -3.06 13.40
C GLY A 115 -4.73 -4.00 12.46
N THR A 116 -5.89 -3.57 11.99
CA THR A 116 -6.58 -4.17 10.84
C THR A 116 -6.75 -3.10 9.78
N VAL A 117 -6.46 -3.41 8.51
CA VAL A 117 -6.71 -2.50 7.38
C VAL A 117 -7.56 -3.20 6.33
N GLU A 118 -8.74 -2.64 6.06
CA GLU A 118 -9.68 -3.15 5.07
C GLU A 118 -9.92 -2.11 3.97
N VAL A 119 -9.67 -2.50 2.73
CA VAL A 119 -9.86 -1.64 1.55
C VAL A 119 -10.96 -2.23 0.68
N ARG A 120 -12.01 -1.44 0.41
CA ARG A 120 -13.14 -1.76 -0.48
C ARG A 120 -13.26 -0.78 -1.65
N GLY A 121 -12.73 0.44 -1.50
CA GLY A 121 -12.60 1.41 -2.58
C GLY A 121 -11.28 1.29 -3.37
N SER A 122 -10.84 2.38 -4.00
CA SER A 122 -9.61 2.40 -4.79
C SER A 122 -8.46 3.16 -4.11
N LEU A 123 -7.23 2.64 -4.21
CA LEU A 123 -6.00 3.35 -3.83
C LEU A 123 -5.15 3.60 -5.08
N THR A 124 -4.88 4.86 -5.41
CA THR A 124 -4.15 5.22 -6.64
C THR A 124 -2.87 6.01 -6.36
N ALA A 125 -1.75 5.53 -6.93
CA ALA A 125 -0.47 6.23 -6.92
C ALA A 125 0.30 5.92 -8.23
N THR A 126 -0.04 6.59 -9.32
CA THR A 126 0.52 6.35 -10.67
C THR A 126 2.05 6.32 -10.68
N GLY A 127 2.66 5.18 -11.05
CA GLY A 127 4.11 4.96 -11.02
C GLY A 127 4.77 5.15 -9.64
N GLY A 128 3.95 5.27 -8.59
CA GLY A 128 4.33 5.59 -7.23
C GLY A 128 4.33 4.35 -6.34
N ARG A 129 3.94 4.53 -5.07
CA ARG A 129 3.94 3.47 -4.07
C ARG A 129 2.62 3.43 -3.31
N VAL A 130 2.06 2.23 -3.15
CA VAL A 130 0.97 1.97 -2.20
C VAL A 130 1.46 0.99 -1.13
N GLU A 131 1.14 1.29 0.13
CA GLU A 131 1.39 0.41 1.27
C GLU A 131 0.07 0.19 2.04
N VAL A 132 -0.27 -1.06 2.30
CA VAL A 132 -1.41 -1.45 3.14
C VAL A 132 -0.88 -2.42 4.18
N LEU A 133 -0.79 -1.97 5.42
CA LEU A 133 0.02 -2.61 6.46
C LEU A 133 -0.75 -2.73 7.77
N GLY A 134 -0.61 -3.85 8.44
CA GLY A 134 -1.19 -4.12 9.74
C GLY A 134 -1.03 -5.57 10.16
N ASP A 135 -1.58 -5.97 11.31
CA ASP A 135 -1.64 -7.38 11.72
C ASP A 135 -2.57 -8.17 10.80
N ARG A 136 -3.70 -7.59 10.41
CA ARG A 136 -4.62 -8.14 9.40
C ARG A 136 -4.84 -7.13 8.28
N VAL A 137 -4.68 -7.57 7.04
CA VAL A 137 -4.93 -6.70 5.87
C VAL A 137 -5.81 -7.38 4.84
N GLY A 138 -6.77 -6.65 4.28
CA GLY A 138 -7.70 -7.21 3.31
C GLY A 138 -8.11 -6.25 2.20
N LEU A 139 -8.09 -6.74 0.96
CA LEU A 139 -8.65 -6.07 -0.21
C LEU A 139 -9.95 -6.78 -0.57
N PHE A 140 -11.06 -6.18 -0.17
CA PHE A 140 -12.39 -6.77 -0.16
C PHE A 140 -13.23 -6.30 -1.34
N GLU A 141 -14.27 -7.07 -1.66
CA GLU A 141 -15.26 -6.73 -2.69
C GLU A 141 -14.58 -6.40 -4.02
N ASP A 142 -14.85 -5.23 -4.60
CA ASP A 142 -14.24 -4.77 -5.84
C ASP A 142 -13.03 -3.84 -5.59
N GLY A 143 -12.43 -3.93 -4.39
CA GLY A 143 -11.32 -3.09 -3.96
C GLY A 143 -10.16 -3.11 -4.96
N LYS A 144 -9.61 -1.92 -5.23
CA LYS A 144 -8.60 -1.73 -6.28
C LYS A 144 -7.36 -1.02 -5.74
N ILE A 145 -6.19 -1.48 -6.16
CA ILE A 145 -4.94 -0.74 -6.02
C ILE A 145 -4.38 -0.50 -7.42
N ASP A 146 -4.10 0.74 -7.78
CA ASP A 146 -3.56 1.12 -9.09
C ASP A 146 -2.31 1.98 -8.95
N VAL A 147 -1.17 1.39 -9.27
CA VAL A 147 0.13 2.06 -9.35
C VAL A 147 0.71 2.01 -10.77
N SER A 148 -0.13 1.72 -11.76
CA SER A 148 0.29 1.68 -13.17
C SER A 148 0.84 3.03 -13.63
N GLY A 149 1.78 3.03 -14.57
CA GLY A 149 2.45 4.25 -15.04
C GLY A 149 2.89 4.20 -16.49
N GLU A 150 3.02 5.37 -17.12
CA GLU A 150 3.36 5.48 -18.56
C GLU A 150 4.77 4.97 -18.91
N THR A 151 5.70 5.09 -17.97
CA THR A 151 7.13 4.81 -18.17
C THR A 151 7.66 3.70 -17.24
N GLY A 152 6.76 2.92 -16.65
CA GLY A 152 7.06 1.90 -15.65
C GLY A 152 5.92 1.73 -14.65
N GLY A 153 5.72 0.51 -14.18
CA GLY A 153 4.80 0.24 -13.09
C GLY A 153 5.35 0.69 -11.72
N GLY A 154 4.44 1.07 -10.82
CA GLY A 154 4.79 1.43 -9.45
C GLY A 154 4.98 0.22 -8.53
N ARG A 155 4.88 0.46 -7.22
CA ARG A 155 5.13 -0.56 -6.18
C ARG A 155 3.97 -0.71 -5.22
N VAL A 156 3.62 -1.94 -4.87
CA VAL A 156 2.60 -2.28 -3.86
C VAL A 156 3.22 -3.17 -2.79
N PHE A 157 3.01 -2.80 -1.53
CA PHE A 157 3.37 -3.58 -0.35
C PHE A 157 2.11 -3.85 0.46
N PHE A 158 1.60 -5.07 0.37
CA PHE A 158 0.34 -5.48 0.98
C PHE A 158 0.63 -6.53 2.05
N GLY A 159 0.54 -6.13 3.31
CA GLY A 159 0.81 -7.00 4.46
C GLY A 159 2.29 -7.24 4.75
N GLY A 160 3.22 -6.71 3.96
CA GLY A 160 4.66 -6.81 4.24
C GLY A 160 5.55 -6.44 3.06
N ASP A 161 6.86 -6.63 3.26
CA ASP A 161 7.89 -6.47 2.23
C ASP A 161 8.37 -7.85 1.73
N TYR A 162 9.22 -7.83 0.71
CA TYR A 162 9.82 -8.97 0.04
C TYR A 162 10.36 -10.00 1.06
N GLN A 163 9.89 -11.24 0.94
CA GLN A 163 10.25 -12.37 1.82
C GLN A 163 10.00 -12.11 3.32
N GLY A 164 9.11 -11.18 3.65
CA GLY A 164 8.86 -10.77 5.03
C GLY A 164 10.10 -10.22 5.73
N GLN A 165 10.99 -9.57 4.98
CA GLN A 165 12.18 -8.88 5.49
C GLN A 165 11.91 -7.38 5.64
N GLY A 166 12.90 -6.63 6.13
CA GLY A 166 12.84 -5.16 6.20
C GLY A 166 12.20 -4.60 7.46
N GLU A 167 11.92 -3.30 7.43
CA GLU A 167 11.43 -2.51 8.58
C GLU A 167 9.90 -2.31 8.57
N ILE A 168 9.23 -2.77 7.52
CA ILE A 168 7.79 -2.61 7.32
C ILE A 168 7.03 -3.67 8.16
N PRO A 169 5.90 -3.35 8.82
CA PRO A 169 5.08 -4.33 9.52
C PRO A 169 4.71 -5.51 8.64
N ARG A 170 4.64 -6.70 9.26
CA ARG A 170 4.21 -7.93 8.61
C ARG A 170 2.85 -8.34 9.18
N ALA A 171 1.90 -8.57 8.30
CA ALA A 171 0.60 -9.10 8.65
C ALA A 171 0.75 -10.54 9.12
N SER A 172 0.00 -10.91 10.16
CA SER A 172 -0.27 -12.32 10.43
C SER A 172 -1.15 -12.90 9.33
N ARG A 173 -2.12 -12.12 8.80
CA ARG A 173 -3.10 -12.60 7.81
C ARG A 173 -3.40 -11.60 6.71
N THR A 174 -3.46 -12.11 5.49
CA THR A 174 -3.72 -11.33 4.28
C THR A 174 -4.84 -11.95 3.46
N TYR A 175 -5.78 -11.14 3.00
CA TYR A 175 -6.90 -11.57 2.17
C TYR A 175 -7.08 -10.67 0.94
N ILE A 176 -7.10 -11.26 -0.25
CA ILE A 176 -7.44 -10.57 -1.51
C ILE A 176 -8.66 -11.27 -2.11
N SER A 177 -9.78 -10.55 -2.17
CA SER A 177 -11.06 -11.08 -2.64
C SER A 177 -11.09 -11.42 -4.14
N PRO A 178 -12.06 -12.23 -4.61
CA PRO A 178 -12.12 -12.67 -6.01
C PRO A 178 -12.24 -11.54 -7.05
N ASN A 179 -12.90 -10.43 -6.71
CA ASN A 179 -13.08 -9.31 -7.64
C ASN A 179 -12.06 -8.19 -7.46
N ALA A 180 -11.20 -8.30 -6.43
CA ALA A 180 -10.17 -7.31 -6.16
C ALA A 180 -9.09 -7.31 -7.24
N ARG A 181 -8.55 -6.12 -7.53
CA ARG A 181 -7.47 -5.95 -8.52
C ARG A 181 -6.31 -5.12 -7.99
N ILE A 182 -5.10 -5.56 -8.30
CA ILE A 182 -3.87 -4.80 -8.08
C ILE A 182 -3.15 -4.62 -9.42
N ASN A 183 -3.09 -3.38 -9.90
CA ASN A 183 -2.44 -3.04 -11.16
C ASN A 183 -1.14 -2.29 -10.90
N ALA A 184 -0.06 -2.79 -11.47
CA ALA A 184 1.26 -2.19 -11.47
C ALA A 184 1.86 -2.26 -12.89
N ASP A 185 1.05 -2.01 -13.91
CA ASP A 185 1.49 -2.12 -15.30
C ASP A 185 2.35 -0.92 -15.72
N ALA A 186 3.29 -1.17 -16.62
CA ALA A 186 3.78 -0.13 -17.52
C ALA A 186 2.84 -0.02 -18.72
N LEU A 187 2.31 1.18 -19.00
CA LEU A 187 1.31 1.37 -20.05
C LEU A 187 1.95 1.46 -21.45
N THR A 188 2.97 2.31 -21.59
CA THR A 188 3.60 2.59 -22.89
C THR A 188 5.03 2.06 -22.93
N ASN A 189 5.91 2.55 -22.06
CA ASN A 189 7.31 2.14 -22.00
C ASN A 189 7.68 1.70 -20.59
N GLY A 190 8.73 0.90 -20.46
CA GLY A 190 9.31 0.52 -19.17
C GLY A 190 8.76 -0.79 -18.63
N ASP A 191 9.39 -1.25 -17.57
CA ASP A 191 9.10 -2.56 -17.00
C ASP A 191 7.82 -2.52 -16.15
N GLY A 192 7.15 -3.66 -16.07
CA GLY A 192 6.09 -3.87 -15.09
C GLY A 192 6.59 -3.62 -13.66
N GLY A 193 5.67 -3.22 -12.80
CA GLY A 193 5.96 -2.82 -11.43
C GLY A 193 6.26 -4.00 -10.50
N ARG A 194 6.29 -3.68 -9.20
CA ARG A 194 6.51 -4.68 -8.14
C ARG A 194 5.31 -4.76 -7.22
N VAL A 195 4.74 -5.95 -7.05
CA VAL A 195 3.65 -6.21 -6.10
C VAL A 195 4.09 -7.27 -5.10
N ILE A 196 4.03 -6.95 -3.82
CA ILE A 196 4.29 -7.89 -2.73
C ILE A 196 3.01 -8.06 -1.92
N VAL A 197 2.54 -9.30 -1.81
CA VAL A 197 1.45 -9.72 -0.94
C VAL A 197 2.04 -10.71 0.07
N TRP A 198 2.02 -10.35 1.34
CA TRP A 198 2.70 -11.12 2.39
C TRP A 198 1.82 -11.34 3.61
N SER A 199 2.00 -12.49 4.26
CA SER A 199 1.58 -12.73 5.64
C SER A 199 2.49 -13.76 6.34
N ASP A 200 2.66 -13.65 7.66
CA ASP A 200 3.38 -14.63 8.47
C ASP A 200 2.59 -15.93 8.72
N GLU A 201 1.25 -15.90 8.77
CA GLU A 201 0.43 -17.11 8.95
C GLU A 201 -0.20 -17.52 7.61
N ILE A 202 -1.30 -16.87 7.21
CA ILE A 202 -2.09 -17.27 6.05
C ILE A 202 -2.34 -16.12 5.07
N THR A 203 -2.00 -16.37 3.81
CA THR A 203 -2.43 -15.54 2.68
C THR A 203 -3.50 -16.28 1.89
N ARG A 204 -4.65 -15.64 1.71
CA ARG A 204 -5.72 -16.08 0.82
C ARG A 204 -5.80 -15.14 -0.38
N PHE A 205 -5.44 -15.62 -1.55
CA PHE A 205 -5.38 -14.84 -2.77
C PHE A 205 -6.34 -15.38 -3.81
N TYR A 206 -7.43 -14.65 -4.07
CA TYR A 206 -8.46 -14.99 -5.06
C TYR A 206 -8.56 -14.01 -6.23
N GLY A 207 -8.00 -12.81 -6.08
CA GLY A 207 -8.17 -11.71 -7.05
C GLY A 207 -7.16 -11.73 -8.20
N GLU A 208 -6.98 -10.57 -8.81
CA GLU A 208 -6.10 -10.37 -9.97
C GLU A 208 -4.94 -9.42 -9.66
N ILE A 209 -3.73 -9.77 -10.08
CA ILE A 209 -2.56 -8.88 -10.10
C ILE A 209 -2.06 -8.75 -11.53
N SER A 210 -1.89 -7.53 -12.02
CA SER A 210 -1.22 -7.25 -13.29
C SER A 210 0.03 -6.42 -13.04
N ALA A 211 1.16 -6.85 -13.59
CA ALA A 211 2.43 -6.13 -13.60
C ALA A 211 3.11 -6.34 -14.96
N ARG A 212 2.41 -5.98 -16.04
CA ARG A 212 2.89 -6.15 -17.40
C ARG A 212 3.91 -5.09 -17.81
N GLY A 213 4.82 -5.48 -18.69
CA GLY A 213 5.74 -4.56 -19.37
C GLY A 213 5.02 -3.67 -20.39
N GLY A 214 5.64 -2.53 -20.72
CA GLY A 214 5.06 -1.53 -21.61
C GLY A 214 4.78 -2.04 -23.02
N SER A 215 3.68 -1.55 -23.60
CA SER A 215 3.24 -1.93 -24.96
C SER A 215 4.27 -1.64 -26.06
N ALA A 216 5.15 -0.65 -25.87
CA ALA A 216 6.22 -0.31 -26.81
C ALA A 216 7.61 -0.81 -26.39
N SER A 217 7.87 -0.98 -25.10
CA SER A 217 9.12 -1.51 -24.56
C SER A 217 8.99 -1.88 -23.08
N GLY A 218 9.80 -2.83 -22.62
CA GLY A 218 10.00 -3.16 -21.19
C GLY A 218 9.69 -4.61 -20.86
N ASP A 219 10.31 -5.11 -19.81
CA ASP A 219 10.10 -6.46 -19.30
C ASP A 219 8.85 -6.52 -18.41
N GLY A 220 8.31 -7.72 -18.23
CA GLY A 220 7.30 -7.98 -17.21
C GLY A 220 7.83 -7.71 -15.81
N GLY A 221 6.92 -7.36 -14.90
CA GLY A 221 7.24 -6.97 -13.53
C GLY A 221 7.50 -8.14 -12.59
N PHE A 222 7.55 -7.82 -11.30
CA PHE A 222 7.78 -8.78 -10.23
C PHE A 222 6.58 -8.85 -9.29
N VAL A 223 6.05 -10.04 -9.08
CA VAL A 223 4.95 -10.29 -8.13
C VAL A 223 5.38 -11.35 -7.14
N GLU A 224 5.17 -11.09 -5.85
CA GLU A 224 5.23 -12.09 -4.78
C GLU A 224 3.86 -12.23 -4.12
N VAL A 225 3.40 -13.47 -3.96
CA VAL A 225 2.23 -13.80 -3.13
C VAL A 225 2.64 -14.92 -2.18
N SER A 226 2.82 -14.59 -0.91
CA SER A 226 3.42 -15.48 0.08
C SER A 226 2.64 -15.45 1.40
N GLY A 227 2.24 -16.63 1.86
CA GLY A 227 1.85 -16.85 3.25
C GLY A 227 2.83 -17.81 3.88
N LYS A 228 3.64 -17.34 4.83
CA LYS A 228 4.79 -18.10 5.34
C LYS A 228 4.38 -19.46 5.89
N GLU A 229 3.27 -19.59 6.61
CA GLU A 229 2.76 -20.90 7.04
C GLU A 229 1.84 -21.56 6.00
N GLN A 230 0.92 -20.79 5.42
CA GLN A 230 -0.05 -21.29 4.44
C GLN A 230 -0.36 -20.25 3.36
N LEU A 231 -0.39 -20.71 2.11
CA LEU A 231 -0.90 -19.95 0.97
C LEU A 231 -2.05 -20.71 0.31
N ILE A 232 -3.21 -20.06 0.23
CA ILE A 232 -4.31 -20.43 -0.66
C ILE A 232 -4.23 -19.52 -1.88
N PHE A 233 -3.90 -20.10 -3.03
CA PHE A 233 -3.70 -19.36 -4.27
C PHE A 233 -4.70 -19.84 -5.33
N GLU A 234 -5.73 -19.02 -5.57
CA GLU A 234 -6.81 -19.29 -6.52
C GLU A 234 -7.05 -18.11 -7.49
N GLY A 235 -6.32 -17.01 -7.31
CA GLY A 235 -6.35 -15.84 -8.18
C GLY A 235 -5.45 -15.94 -9.42
N GLN A 236 -5.32 -14.82 -10.13
CA GLN A 236 -4.54 -14.71 -11.36
C GLN A 236 -3.45 -13.65 -11.24
N VAL A 237 -2.30 -13.93 -11.86
CA VAL A 237 -1.19 -12.98 -11.94
C VAL A 237 -0.69 -12.92 -13.38
N ASP A 238 -0.61 -11.72 -13.94
CA ASP A 238 -0.06 -11.45 -15.26
C ASP A 238 1.20 -10.57 -15.15
N THR A 239 2.36 -11.17 -15.40
CA THR A 239 3.65 -10.48 -15.51
C THR A 239 4.18 -10.51 -16.95
N GLY A 240 3.28 -10.58 -17.93
CA GLY A 240 3.62 -10.64 -19.34
C GLY A 240 4.33 -9.40 -19.87
N SER A 241 5.03 -9.57 -20.99
CA SER A 241 5.47 -8.47 -21.83
C SER A 241 5.32 -8.86 -23.30
N ASP A 242 4.90 -7.90 -24.12
CA ASP A 242 4.76 -8.09 -25.57
C ASP A 242 6.09 -7.83 -26.31
N THR A 243 7.02 -7.10 -25.67
CA THR A 243 8.25 -6.59 -26.31
C THR A 243 9.53 -6.95 -25.56
N GLY A 244 9.42 -7.34 -24.29
CA GLY A 244 10.52 -7.72 -23.40
C GLY A 244 10.41 -9.15 -22.88
N ASN A 245 11.13 -9.43 -21.81
CA ASN A 245 11.10 -10.72 -21.12
C ASN A 245 9.83 -10.85 -20.27
N LEU A 246 9.41 -12.10 -20.07
CA LEU A 246 8.40 -12.43 -19.06
C LEU A 246 8.93 -12.04 -17.67
N GLY A 247 8.07 -11.44 -16.86
CA GLY A 247 8.37 -11.11 -15.47
C GLY A 247 8.34 -12.33 -14.56
N THR A 248 8.26 -12.11 -13.25
CA THR A 248 8.38 -13.17 -12.24
C THR A 248 7.18 -13.19 -11.32
N LEU A 249 6.63 -14.39 -11.08
CA LEU A 249 5.75 -14.68 -9.95
C LEU A 249 6.52 -15.56 -8.96
N LEU A 250 6.65 -15.09 -7.72
CA LEU A 250 7.20 -15.83 -6.59
C LEU A 250 6.09 -16.24 -5.63
N LEU A 251 6.07 -17.51 -5.25
CA LEU A 251 5.23 -18.07 -4.20
C LEU A 251 6.14 -18.75 -3.18
N ASP A 252 6.11 -18.33 -1.91
CA ASP A 252 6.99 -18.90 -0.88
C ASP A 252 6.27 -19.30 0.43
N PRO A 253 5.38 -20.33 0.40
CA PRO A 253 4.77 -20.86 1.61
C PRO A 253 5.43 -22.14 2.13
N VAL A 254 5.23 -22.45 3.42
CA VAL A 254 5.46 -23.83 3.94
C VAL A 254 4.47 -24.81 3.31
N ASN A 255 3.19 -24.43 3.22
CA ASN A 255 2.15 -25.22 2.57
C ASN A 255 1.44 -24.40 1.48
N ILE A 256 1.38 -24.94 0.26
CA ILE A 256 0.59 -24.35 -0.83
C ILE A 256 -0.60 -25.24 -1.15
N GLU A 257 -1.79 -24.65 -1.15
CA GLU A 257 -2.98 -25.27 -1.71
C GLU A 257 -3.31 -24.59 -3.04
N ILE A 258 -3.23 -25.37 -4.12
CA ILE A 258 -3.62 -24.94 -5.46
C ILE A 258 -4.90 -25.68 -5.82
N ARG A 259 -6.01 -24.94 -5.91
CA ARG A 259 -7.29 -25.49 -6.36
C ARG A 259 -7.53 -25.12 -7.82
N SER A 260 -7.81 -26.10 -8.66
CA SER A 260 -8.32 -25.82 -10.00
C SER A 260 -9.79 -25.39 -9.89
N SER A 261 -10.18 -24.29 -10.53
CA SER A 261 -11.59 -23.97 -10.68
C SER A 261 -12.26 -25.02 -11.57
N ASN A 262 -12.82 -26.06 -10.97
CA ASN A 262 -13.89 -26.80 -11.62
C ASN A 262 -15.15 -25.95 -11.39
N GLY A 263 -15.73 -25.44 -12.48
CA GLY A 263 -16.92 -24.60 -12.42
C GLY A 263 -18.04 -25.20 -11.57
N ASP A 264 -18.88 -24.29 -11.05
CA ASP A 264 -20.00 -24.48 -10.14
C ASP A 264 -19.66 -24.67 -8.65
N GLY A 265 -19.63 -23.53 -7.97
CA GLY A 265 -19.94 -23.38 -6.57
C GLY A 265 -20.18 -21.90 -6.31
N ASP A 266 -21.44 -21.54 -6.09
CA ASP A 266 -21.90 -20.23 -5.62
C ASP A 266 -21.30 -19.99 -4.22
N ASP A 267 -20.00 -19.71 -4.17
CA ASP A 267 -19.33 -19.25 -2.95
C ASP A 267 -19.53 -17.76 -2.91
N ASN A 268 -20.76 -17.41 -2.54
CA ASN A 268 -21.13 -16.10 -2.07
C ASN A 268 -20.41 -15.89 -0.73
N GLY A 269 -19.08 -15.76 -0.81
CA GLY A 269 -18.12 -15.61 0.28
C GLY A 269 -18.26 -14.24 0.93
N GLY A 270 -19.45 -13.97 1.45
CA GLY A 270 -19.70 -12.82 2.29
C GLY A 270 -18.84 -12.94 3.53
N ASN A 271 -17.73 -12.19 3.53
CA ASN A 271 -17.02 -11.50 4.63
C ASN A 271 -16.70 -12.26 5.95
N ALA A 272 -17.49 -13.22 6.40
CA ALA A 272 -17.47 -13.77 7.75
C ALA A 272 -16.24 -14.65 8.10
N ASN A 273 -15.37 -15.00 7.14
CA ASN A 273 -14.22 -15.88 7.37
C ASN A 273 -12.90 -15.43 6.72
N ALA A 274 -12.80 -14.19 6.23
CA ALA A 274 -11.62 -13.71 5.48
C ALA A 274 -10.30 -13.91 6.25
N PHE A 275 -10.32 -13.69 7.57
CA PHE A 275 -9.19 -13.89 8.48
C PHE A 275 -9.29 -15.12 9.38
N GLY A 276 -10.30 -15.99 9.21
CA GLY A 276 -10.44 -17.16 10.08
C GLY A 276 -9.49 -18.30 9.71
N ASN A 277 -9.53 -19.37 10.49
CA ASN A 277 -8.47 -20.40 10.55
C ASN A 277 -8.71 -21.63 9.66
N THR A 278 -9.72 -21.61 8.79
CA THR A 278 -10.16 -22.75 7.98
C THR A 278 -10.01 -22.49 6.50
#